data_AF-A0A1D1Y0D4-F1
#
_entry.id   AF-A0A1D1Y0D4-F1
#
_cell.length_a   1.000
_cell.length_b   1.000
_cell.length_c   1.000
_cell.angle_alpha   90.00
_cell.angle_beta   90.00
_cell.angle_gamma   90.00
#
_symmetry.space_group_name_H-M   'P 1'
#
loop_
_entity.id
_entity.type
_entity.pdbx_description
1 polymer ?
#
loop_
_entity_poly.entity_id
_entity_poly.type
_entity_poly.pdbx_seq_one_letter_code
_entity_poly.pdbx_strand_id
1 'polypeptide(L)'
;EARGFIFGPPIALALGAKFVPLRKPRKLPGEVISEDYKLEYGTDCLEMHVGAVQPGERVLVVDDLVATGGTLCAAIKLMERAEAEVVECACIIGFPKFKGRCKLNGKPVYILVECRK
;
A
#
# COMPACT_ATOMS: atom_id res chain seq x y z
N GLU A 1 -0.74 8.61 0.77
CA GLU A 1 0.67 9.08 0.86
C GLU A 1 1.01 9.83 -0.46
N ALA A 2 2.10 10.59 -0.56
CA ALA A 2 2.59 11.22 -1.79
C ALA A 2 3.93 10.64 -2.31
N ARG A 3 4.83 10.15 -1.45
CA ARG A 3 6.16 9.61 -1.81
C ARG A 3 6.07 8.29 -2.56
N GLY A 4 5.15 7.41 -2.17
CA GLY A 4 4.86 6.18 -2.94
C GLY A 4 4.48 6.45 -4.40
N PHE A 5 3.97 7.65 -4.73
CA PHE A 5 3.61 8.02 -6.11
C PHE A 5 4.81 8.32 -7.00
N ILE A 6 6.01 8.43 -6.43
CA ILE A 6 7.24 8.54 -7.21
C ILE A 6 7.57 7.19 -7.86
N PHE A 7 7.20 6.07 -7.22
CA PHE A 7 7.54 4.72 -7.67
C PHE A 7 6.36 3.95 -8.26
N GLY A 8 5.15 4.12 -7.69
CA GLY A 8 3.96 3.38 -8.10
C GLY A 8 3.59 3.54 -9.59
N PRO A 9 3.38 4.76 -10.11
CA PRO A 9 3.00 4.97 -11.51
C PRO A 9 4.03 4.47 -12.53
N PRO A 10 5.36 4.70 -12.39
CA PRO A 10 6.35 4.11 -13.28
C PRO A 10 6.34 2.57 -13.28
N ILE A 11 6.15 1.95 -12.11
CA ILE A 11 6.03 0.48 -12.00
C ILE A 11 4.77 -0.01 -12.69
N ALA A 12 3.62 0.65 -12.46
CA ALA A 12 2.36 0.30 -13.10
C ALA A 12 2.47 0.41 -14.63
N LEU A 13 3.10 1.48 -15.13
CA LEU A 13 3.37 1.67 -16.56
C LEU A 13 4.23 0.55 -17.13
N ALA A 14 5.33 0.18 -16.45
CA ALA A 14 6.22 -0.89 -16.89
C ALA A 14 5.54 -2.27 -16.91
N LEU A 15 4.57 -2.49 -16.01
CA LEU A 15 3.77 -3.73 -15.95
C LEU A 15 2.56 -3.73 -16.89
N GLY A 16 2.25 -2.60 -17.55
CA GLY A 16 1.00 -2.45 -18.31
C GLY A 16 -0.24 -2.52 -17.42
N ALA A 17 -0.12 -2.14 -16.15
CA ALA A 17 -1.17 -2.23 -15.14
C ALA A 17 -1.80 -0.86 -14.86
N LYS A 18 -3.02 -0.89 -14.30
CA LYS A 18 -3.70 0.28 -13.75
C LYS A 18 -2.96 0.80 -12.52
N PHE A 19 -2.84 2.12 -12.39
CA PHE A 19 -2.40 2.77 -11.16
C PHE A 19 -3.61 3.28 -10.36
N VAL A 20 -3.69 2.92 -9.08
CA VAL A 20 -4.75 3.38 -8.15
C VAL A 20 -4.12 4.13 -6.98
N PRO A 21 -4.40 5.45 -6.82
CA PRO A 21 -3.83 6.23 -5.73
C PRO A 21 -4.56 5.98 -4.41
N LEU A 22 -3.81 5.64 -3.36
CA LEU A 22 -4.30 5.67 -1.97
C LEU A 22 -3.88 6.98 -1.28
N ARG A 23 -4.86 7.71 -0.76
CA ARG A 23 -4.64 9.07 -0.25
C ARG A 23 -5.08 9.20 1.20
N LYS A 24 -4.59 10.26 1.85
CA LYS A 24 -5.14 10.69 3.14
C LYS A 24 -6.54 11.28 2.94
N PRO A 25 -7.35 11.40 4.02
CA PRO A 25 -8.70 11.89 3.91
C PRO A 25 -8.88 13.19 3.16
N ARG A 26 -9.96 13.28 2.40
CA ARG A 26 -10.39 14.50 1.68
C ARG A 26 -9.44 14.95 0.56
N LYS A 27 -8.64 14.03 0.02
CA LYS A 27 -7.73 14.30 -1.11
C LYS A 27 -8.19 13.68 -2.43
N LEU A 28 -9.11 12.72 -2.37
CA LEU A 28 -9.76 12.16 -3.55
C LEU A 28 -11.12 12.86 -3.74
N PRO A 29 -11.51 13.21 -4.97
CA PRO A 29 -12.88 13.67 -5.23
C PRO A 29 -13.88 12.51 -5.12
N GLY A 30 -15.18 12.79 -5.16
CA GLY A 30 -16.22 11.75 -5.26
C GLY A 30 -16.29 10.78 -4.07
N GLU A 31 -16.84 9.58 -4.32
CA GLU A 31 -17.06 8.56 -3.30
C GLU A 31 -15.81 7.73 -3.04
N VAL A 32 -15.54 7.47 -1.76
CA VAL A 32 -14.36 6.75 -1.28
C VAL A 32 -14.73 5.73 -0.20
N ILE A 33 -13.94 4.67 -0.10
CA ILE A 33 -13.86 3.82 1.10
C ILE A 33 -12.59 4.15 1.88
N SER A 34 -12.68 4.07 3.20
CA SER A 34 -11.63 4.46 4.12
C SER A 34 -11.23 3.34 5.06
N GLU A 35 -9.95 3.28 5.44
CA GLU A 35 -9.42 2.35 6.44
C GLU A 35 -8.47 3.08 7.39
N ASP A 36 -8.76 2.96 8.68
CA ASP A 36 -7.96 3.55 9.74
C ASP A 36 -6.80 2.63 10.15
N TYR A 37 -5.68 3.24 10.53
CA TYR A 37 -4.53 2.54 11.09
C TYR A 37 -3.93 3.30 12.27
N LYS A 38 -3.32 2.55 13.18
CA LYS A 38 -2.70 3.10 14.38
C LYS A 38 -1.30 3.61 14.06
N LEU A 39 -1.00 4.79 14.58
CA LEU A 39 0.35 5.34 14.68
C LEU A 39 0.88 5.13 16.11
N GLU A 40 2.14 5.49 16.34
CA GLU A 40 2.71 5.52 17.71
C GLU A 40 1.94 6.48 18.62
N TYR A 41 1.53 7.63 18.05
CA TYR A 41 0.69 8.61 18.71
C TYR A 41 -0.52 8.93 17.82
N GLY A 42 -1.61 8.20 18.03
CA GLY A 42 -2.89 8.45 17.38
C GLY A 42 -3.26 7.47 16.28
N THR A 43 -4.14 7.92 15.38
CA THR A 43 -4.62 7.17 14.23
C THR A 43 -4.51 8.04 12.99
N ASP A 44 -4.30 7.40 11.85
CA ASP A 44 -4.38 8.02 10.54
C ASP A 44 -5.24 7.13 9.64
N CYS A 45 -5.60 7.63 8.47
CA CYS A 45 -6.59 7.02 7.61
C CYS A 45 -6.11 7.01 6.15
N LEU A 46 -6.46 5.96 5.42
CA LEU A 46 -6.27 5.85 3.97
C LEU A 46 -7.62 5.76 3.28
N GLU A 47 -7.75 6.47 2.16
CA GLU A 47 -8.92 6.46 1.28
C GLU A 47 -8.55 5.93 -0.11
N MET A 48 -9.52 5.22 -0.71
CA MET A 48 -9.53 4.77 -2.09
C MET A 48 -10.88 5.09 -2.71
N HIS A 49 -10.92 5.47 -3.99
CA HIS A 49 -12.18 5.60 -4.72
C HIS A 49 -12.96 4.28 -4.79
N VAL A 50 -14.28 4.36 -4.62
CA VAL A 50 -15.16 3.22 -4.86
C VAL A 50 -15.07 2.81 -6.34
N GLY A 51 -14.95 1.50 -6.59
CA GLY A 51 -14.83 0.94 -7.94
C GLY A 51 -13.47 1.15 -8.62
N ALA A 52 -12.50 1.79 -7.95
CA ALA A 52 -11.15 1.93 -8.49
C ALA A 52 -10.45 0.58 -8.72
N VAL A 53 -10.86 -0.43 -7.95
CA VAL A 53 -10.44 -1.83 -8.07
C VAL A 53 -11.68 -2.69 -8.18
N GLN A 54 -11.62 -3.74 -9.00
CA GLN A 54 -12.72 -4.68 -9.22
C GLN A 54 -12.43 -6.02 -8.51
N PRO A 55 -13.48 -6.76 -8.09
CA PRO A 55 -13.32 -8.07 -7.48
C PRO A 55 -12.45 -9.02 -8.32
N GLY A 56 -11.51 -9.71 -7.68
CA GLY A 56 -10.58 -10.64 -8.31
C GLY A 56 -9.39 -9.98 -9.03
N GLU A 57 -9.31 -8.65 -9.13
CA GLU A 57 -8.10 -8.00 -9.63
C GLU A 57 -6.91 -8.30 -8.72
N ARG A 58 -5.76 -8.60 -9.33
CA ARG A 58 -4.50 -8.83 -8.63
C ARG A 58 -3.78 -7.51 -8.41
N VAL A 59 -3.44 -7.22 -7.16
CA VAL A 59 -2.90 -5.91 -6.75
C VAL A 59 -1.50 -6.05 -6.16
N LEU A 60 -0.60 -5.17 -6.60
CA LEU A 60 0.69 -4.91 -5.97
C LEU A 60 0.58 -3.57 -5.21
N VAL A 61 0.80 -3.59 -3.89
CA VAL A 61 0.83 -2.37 -3.09
C VAL A 61 2.27 -1.84 -3.07
N VAL A 62 2.48 -0.58 -3.43
CA VAL A 62 3.82 0.02 -3.52
C VAL A 62 3.93 1.25 -2.61
N ASP A 63 5.03 1.35 -1.86
CA ASP A 63 5.38 2.56 -1.12
C ASP A 63 6.89 2.82 -1.14
N ASP A 64 7.33 4.00 -0.72
CA ASP A 64 8.76 4.32 -0.66
C ASP A 64 9.45 3.57 0.50
N LEU A 65 8.84 3.55 1.68
CA LEU A 65 9.46 3.03 2.89
C LEU A 65 8.49 2.27 3.81
N VAL A 66 8.94 1.13 4.34
CA VAL A 66 8.24 0.39 5.40
C VAL A 66 8.97 0.50 6.76
N ALA A 67 8.33 1.18 7.72
CA ALA A 67 8.83 1.37 9.10
C ALA A 67 8.07 0.56 10.14
N THR A 68 6.74 0.67 10.18
CA THR A 68 5.87 -0.13 11.08
C THR A 68 5.02 -1.13 10.30
N GLY A 69 4.76 -0.86 9.02
CA GLY A 69 3.84 -1.63 8.19
C GLY A 69 2.38 -1.20 8.31
N GLY A 70 2.03 -0.26 9.20
CA GLY A 70 0.64 0.14 9.45
C GLY A 70 -0.08 0.63 8.19
N THR A 71 0.57 1.51 7.41
CA THR A 71 0.04 2.04 6.16
C THR A 71 -0.18 0.94 5.11
N LEU A 72 0.77 0.01 4.96
CA LEU A 72 0.64 -1.14 4.06
C LEU A 72 -0.48 -2.08 4.51
N CYS A 73 -0.62 -2.33 5.81
CA CYS A 73 -1.71 -3.15 6.35
C CYS A 73 -3.08 -2.52 6.09
N ALA A 74 -3.24 -1.20 6.21
CA ALA A 74 -4.47 -0.51 5.85
C ALA A 74 -4.75 -0.56 4.34
N ALA A 75 -3.71 -0.40 3.51
CA ALA A 75 -3.83 -0.58 2.08
C ALA A 75 -4.30 -2.00 1.71
N ILE A 76 -3.73 -3.04 2.33
CA ILE A 76 -4.15 -4.43 2.13
C ILE A 76 -5.64 -4.60 2.44
N LYS A 77 -6.08 -4.11 3.61
CA LYS A 77 -7.48 -4.22 4.01
C LYS A 77 -8.44 -3.48 3.08
N LEU A 78 -8.06 -2.30 2.56
CA LEU A 78 -8.84 -1.58 1.56
C LEU A 78 -9.02 -2.41 0.28
N MET A 79 -7.94 -3.06 -0.18
CA MET A 79 -7.99 -3.93 -1.36
C MET A 79 -8.85 -5.17 -1.10
N GLU A 80 -8.71 -5.81 0.06
CA GLU A 80 -9.50 -6.98 0.44
C GLU A 80 -10.99 -6.64 0.58
N ARG A 81 -11.34 -5.45 1.08
CA ARG A 81 -12.72 -4.94 1.11
C ARG A 81 -13.29 -4.65 -0.28
N ALA A 82 -12.43 -4.40 -1.26
CA ALA A 82 -12.80 -4.34 -2.67
C ALA A 82 -12.73 -5.72 -3.37
N GLU A 83 -12.58 -6.79 -2.60
CA GLU A 83 -12.49 -8.18 -3.06
C GLU A 83 -11.32 -8.44 -4.02
N ALA A 84 -10.27 -7.62 -3.93
CA ALA A 84 -9.07 -7.74 -4.73
C ALA A 84 -8.03 -8.66 -4.08
N GLU A 85 -7.26 -9.38 -4.90
CA GLU A 85 -6.19 -10.24 -4.44
C GLU A 85 -4.89 -9.43 -4.31
N VAL A 86 -4.54 -9.01 -3.10
CA VAL A 86 -3.20 -8.46 -2.87
C VAL A 86 -2.17 -9.59 -3.00
N VAL A 87 -1.32 -9.48 -4.01
CA VAL A 87 -0.26 -10.46 -4.32
C VAL A 87 0.95 -10.23 -3.44
N GLU A 88 1.35 -8.97 -3.29
CA GLU A 88 2.56 -8.56 -2.56
C GLU A 88 2.48 -7.07 -2.18
N CYS A 89 3.25 -6.68 -1.17
CA CYS A 89 3.64 -5.29 -0.93
C CYS A 89 5.12 -5.09 -1.30
N ALA A 90 5.46 -4.03 -2.02
CA ALA A 90 6.82 -3.70 -2.39
C ALA A 90 7.22 -2.31 -1.87
N CYS A 91 8.38 -2.25 -1.21
CA CYS A 91 8.97 -0.99 -0.74
C CYS A 91 10.40 -0.82 -1.25
N ILE A 92 10.78 0.43 -1.50
CA ILE A 92 12.16 0.74 -1.88
C ILE A 92 13.09 0.58 -0.67
N ILE A 93 12.68 1.10 0.49
CA ILE A 93 13.47 1.07 1.73
C ILE A 93 12.70 0.32 2.81
N GLY A 94 13.37 -0.51 3.58
CA GLY A 94 12.79 -1.15 4.76
C GLY A 94 13.76 -1.26 5.92
N PHE A 95 13.21 -1.24 7.14
CA PHE A 95 14.00 -1.51 8.33
C PHE A 95 14.36 -3.01 8.44
N PRO A 96 15.48 -3.37 9.09
CA PRO A 96 15.98 -4.75 9.13
C PRO A 96 14.97 -5.81 9.57
N LYS A 97 14.01 -5.44 10.44
CA LYS A 97 12.94 -6.33 10.91
C LYS A 97 12.00 -6.85 9.81
N PHE A 98 11.99 -6.22 8.64
CA PHE A 98 11.19 -6.65 7.49
C PHE A 98 12.01 -7.43 6.46
N LYS A 99 13.31 -7.60 6.67
CA LYS A 99 14.17 -8.35 5.76
C LYS A 99 13.93 -9.86 5.90
N GLY A 100 13.82 -10.54 4.76
CA GLY A 100 13.63 -11.99 4.68
C GLY A 100 12.17 -12.41 4.93
N ARG A 101 11.49 -12.89 3.88
CA ARG A 101 10.11 -13.44 3.86
C ARG A 101 9.16 -12.85 4.92
N CYS A 102 9.19 -11.54 5.13
CA CYS A 102 8.28 -10.88 6.04
C CYS A 102 6.89 -10.89 5.42
N LYS A 103 5.86 -10.98 6.28
CA LYS A 103 4.48 -10.91 5.85
C LYS A 103 3.72 -9.86 6.66
N LEU A 104 2.98 -9.00 5.95
CA LEU A 104 2.01 -8.07 6.54
C LEU A 104 0.62 -8.56 6.17
N ASN A 105 -0.23 -8.81 7.17
CA ASN A 105 -1.54 -9.46 7.01
C ASN A 105 -1.49 -10.71 6.11
N GLY A 106 -0.44 -11.55 6.27
CA GLY A 106 -0.24 -12.76 5.47
C GLY A 106 0.30 -12.53 4.05
N LYS A 107 0.43 -11.27 3.60
CA LYS A 107 0.96 -10.90 2.27
C LYS A 107 2.48 -10.69 2.33
N PRO A 108 3.26 -11.21 1.36
CA PRO A 108 4.70 -11.01 1.33
C PRO A 108 5.05 -9.53 1.20
N VAL A 109 6.21 -9.16 1.75
CA VAL A 109 6.79 -7.83 1.62
C VAL A 109 8.15 -7.93 0.95
N TYR A 110 8.27 -7.33 -0.23
CA TYR A 110 9.52 -7.13 -0.94
C TYR A 110 10.16 -5.80 -0.54
N ILE A 111 11.47 -5.81 -0.29
CA ILE A 111 12.26 -4.61 0.04
C ILE A 111 13.50 -4.58 -0.83
N LEU A 112 13.72 -3.47 -1.54
CA LEU A 112 14.88 -3.31 -2.40
C LEU A 112 16.17 -2.98 -1.63
N VAL A 113 16.09 -2.04 -0.68
CA VAL A 113 17.22 -1.54 0.10
C VAL A 113 16.92 -1.60 1.59
N GLU A 114 17.86 -2.13 2.35
CA GLU A 114 17.78 -2.16 3.81
C GLU A 114 18.42 -0.91 4.42
N CYS A 115 17.73 -0.28 5.37
CA CYS A 115 18.33 0.78 6.17
C CYS A 115 19.36 0.18 7.13
N ARG A 116 20.63 0.57 7.01
CA ARG A 116 21.67 0.18 7.97
C ARG A 116 21.53 1.02 9.24
N LYS A 117 21.76 0.41 10.40
CA LYS A 117 21.90 1.13 11.67
C LYS A 117 23.13 2.04 11.64
#